data_AF-A0A6V8F1Z9-F1
#
_entry.id   AF-A0A6V8F1Z9-F1
#
_cell.length_a   1.000
_cell.length_b   1.000
_cell.length_c   1.000
_cell.angle_alpha   90.00
_cell.angle_beta   90.00
_cell.angle_gamma   90.00
#
_symmetry.space_group_name_H-M   'P 1'
#
loop_
_entity.id
_entity.type
_entity.pdbx_description
1 polymer ?
#
loop_
_entity_poly.entity_id
_entity_poly.type
_entity_poly.pdbx_seq_one_letter_code
_entity_poly.pdbx_strand_id
1 'polypeptide(L)'
;MAQKQQKTRSFARTAPKSQEKYLIENAKKLQENPFLILPTCTDGSEKYFQKLRKQLTKIHRHNTNEDKLEKLANKKGLDGALAGTLLLAISEKAPYLAALTFPTGDITYAQRGKADKEKLIAVQHFDDPVFRLRGIKDIVFKKKLHVYSWENGYVCTGREAHPPMEFIDFIRKKIDLSSTKDVISCPHVPADIAKKKEYLSLTYLRIEWAPAQTIIAVCENCAKSTKNTMFTVSKYMLQQNLSDDFAIEVMTDFGKHSGLSEKQKNTHLQEYLAGTLTDYEFIKHIAKSQEAQVKQAEEKIFVLDGVSYGTDVTGFIEALKPDAHEKTALEFFLNKSQQPLIVSKITPSKILERYWNDYGNEFLASILDDPTMADSLFGLDDTPSNIIKLAYEYKQRRMILSQLPVYGSLPPLAAFADNVARTYMTFGEKKALAEIKKHPDTPKAKSIAYAFLLTLGKATEVKWKYSKEEVDYGEFLKEYTKKLLAVTPQEYSAVLQELLTACGSSETIS
;
A
#
# COMPACT_ATOMS: atom_id res chain seq x y z
N MET A 1 -5.07 -19.04 -49.50
CA MET A 1 -6.47 -19.47 -49.32
C MET A 1 -7.00 -18.85 -48.03
N ALA A 2 -7.91 -17.89 -48.14
CA ALA A 2 -8.46 -17.17 -46.98
C ALA A 2 -9.42 -18.07 -46.20
N GLN A 3 -9.09 -18.38 -44.94
CA GLN A 3 -10.02 -19.04 -44.02
C GLN A 3 -11.16 -18.08 -43.71
N LYS A 4 -12.33 -18.41 -44.25
CA LYS A 4 -13.60 -17.74 -44.02
C LYS A 4 -13.93 -17.85 -42.52
N GLN A 5 -13.80 -16.74 -41.77
CA GLN A 5 -14.27 -16.65 -40.39
C GLN A 5 -15.73 -17.11 -40.34
N GLN A 6 -15.98 -18.24 -39.68
CA GLN A 6 -17.33 -18.71 -39.38
C GLN A 6 -17.99 -17.69 -38.44
N LYS A 7 -18.98 -16.96 -38.95
CA LYS A 7 -19.93 -16.23 -38.09
C LYS A 7 -20.62 -17.27 -37.19
N THR A 8 -20.31 -17.24 -35.91
CA THR A 8 -20.99 -17.99 -34.86
C THR A 8 -22.49 -17.69 -34.95
N ARG A 9 -23.28 -18.69 -35.37
CA ARG A 9 -24.74 -18.64 -35.33
C ARG A 9 -25.17 -18.64 -33.88
N SER A 10 -25.88 -17.60 -33.44
CA SER A 10 -26.61 -17.63 -32.17
C SER A 10 -27.69 -18.72 -32.28
N PHE A 11 -27.44 -19.90 -31.70
CA PHE A 11 -28.42 -20.98 -31.67
C PHE A 11 -29.63 -20.50 -30.86
N ALA A 12 -30.78 -20.36 -31.52
CA ALA A 12 -32.06 -20.23 -30.85
C ALA A 12 -32.26 -21.51 -30.01
N ARG A 13 -32.28 -21.37 -28.68
CA ARG A 13 -32.57 -22.47 -27.76
C ARG A 13 -34.05 -22.40 -27.39
N THR A 14 -34.70 -23.56 -27.26
CA THR A 14 -36.04 -23.64 -26.67
C THR A 14 -35.98 -23.07 -25.26
N ALA A 15 -36.90 -22.15 -24.95
CA ALA A 15 -36.95 -21.47 -23.67
C ALA A 15 -37.11 -22.46 -22.51
N PRO A 16 -36.37 -22.31 -21.40
CA PRO A 16 -36.80 -22.86 -20.12
C PRO A 16 -38.22 -22.33 -19.82
N LYS A 17 -39.14 -23.21 -19.39
CA LYS A 17 -40.54 -22.85 -19.12
C LYS A 17 -40.68 -21.66 -18.16
N SER A 18 -39.77 -21.50 -17.21
CA SER A 18 -39.73 -20.36 -16.29
C SER A 18 -39.46 -19.03 -17.00
N GLN A 19 -38.53 -19.00 -17.96
CA GLN A 19 -38.21 -17.80 -18.74
C GLN A 19 -39.33 -17.45 -19.71
N GLU A 20 -39.93 -18.45 -20.37
CA GLU A 20 -41.09 -18.24 -21.24
C GLU A 20 -42.26 -17.64 -20.45
N LYS A 21 -42.59 -18.24 -19.30
CA LYS A 21 -43.64 -17.72 -18.40
C LYS A 21 -43.37 -16.28 -17.99
N TYR A 22 -42.14 -15.96 -17.57
CA TYR A 22 -41.73 -14.61 -17.20
C TYR A 22 -41.95 -13.59 -18.34
N LEU A 23 -41.50 -13.91 -19.56
CA LEU A 23 -41.67 -13.02 -20.72
C LEU A 23 -43.15 -12.79 -21.08
N ILE A 24 -43.98 -13.84 -20.99
CA ILE A 24 -45.42 -13.75 -21.25
C ILE A 24 -46.12 -12.93 -20.17
N GLU A 25 -45.78 -13.12 -18.89
CA GLU A 25 -46.34 -12.33 -17.78
C GLU A 25 -46.02 -10.85 -17.93
N ASN A 26 -44.78 -10.51 -18.29
CA ASN A 26 -44.40 -9.14 -18.58
C ASN A 26 -45.12 -8.59 -19.82
N ALA A 27 -45.28 -9.39 -20.87
CA ALA A 27 -46.05 -9.00 -22.04
C ALA A 27 -47.52 -8.69 -21.70
N LYS A 28 -48.15 -9.46 -20.81
CA LYS A 28 -49.52 -9.21 -20.32
C LYS A 28 -49.61 -7.89 -19.54
N LYS A 29 -48.66 -7.60 -18.64
CA LYS A 29 -48.59 -6.29 -17.95
C LYS A 29 -48.49 -5.12 -18.93
N LEU A 30 -47.73 -5.28 -20.01
CA LEU A 30 -47.61 -4.27 -21.07
C LEU A 30 -48.86 -4.17 -21.97
N GLN A 31 -49.62 -5.26 -22.08
CA GLN A 31 -50.90 -5.27 -22.77
C GLN A 31 -51.93 -4.43 -22.02
N GLU A 32 -51.87 -4.41 -20.68
CA GLU A 32 -52.67 -3.54 -19.81
C GLU A 32 -52.17 -2.10 -19.79
N ASN A 33 -50.86 -1.89 -19.56
CA ASN A 33 -50.25 -0.57 -19.51
C ASN A 33 -48.93 -0.53 -20.32
N PRO A 34 -48.94 0.03 -21.54
CA PRO A 34 -47.76 0.08 -22.39
C PRO A 34 -46.74 1.14 -21.95
N PHE A 35 -47.10 2.02 -21.01
CA PHE A 35 -46.25 3.13 -20.57
C PHE A 35 -45.27 2.73 -19.47
N LEU A 36 -45.32 1.48 -18.97
CA LEU A 36 -44.36 0.95 -18.00
C LEU A 36 -42.91 0.95 -18.52
N ILE A 37 -42.73 0.96 -19.85
CA ILE A 37 -41.40 1.04 -20.51
C ILE A 37 -40.85 2.47 -20.59
N LEU A 38 -41.58 3.48 -20.09
CA LEU A 38 -41.17 4.87 -20.10
C LEU A 38 -40.98 5.40 -18.68
N PRO A 39 -39.98 6.26 -18.44
CA PRO A 39 -39.82 6.89 -17.14
C PRO A 39 -40.93 7.91 -16.89
N THR A 40 -41.26 8.12 -15.62
CA THR A 40 -41.98 9.32 -15.19
C THR A 40 -41.03 10.51 -15.25
N CYS A 41 -41.47 11.62 -15.82
CA CYS A 41 -40.62 12.80 -15.96
C CYS A 41 -41.00 13.86 -14.92
N THR A 42 -40.01 14.57 -14.38
CA THR A 42 -40.24 15.81 -13.63
C THR A 42 -40.77 16.91 -14.56
N ASP A 43 -41.41 17.92 -13.97
CA ASP A 43 -42.17 18.95 -14.69
C ASP A 43 -41.38 19.57 -15.85
N GLY A 44 -41.99 19.57 -17.04
CA GLY A 44 -41.41 20.11 -18.27
C GLY A 44 -40.56 19.15 -19.10
N SER A 45 -40.12 18.01 -18.56
CA SER A 45 -39.31 17.01 -19.28
C SER A 45 -40.13 15.97 -20.06
N GLU A 46 -41.42 15.85 -19.73
CA GLU A 46 -42.36 14.94 -20.38
C GLU A 46 -42.44 15.16 -21.91
N LYS A 47 -42.23 16.41 -22.37
CA LYS A 47 -42.22 16.78 -23.79
C LYS A 47 -41.24 15.95 -24.64
N TYR A 48 -40.14 15.47 -24.05
CA TYR A 48 -39.13 14.69 -24.78
C TYR A 48 -39.62 13.27 -25.12
N PHE A 49 -40.57 12.74 -24.36
CA PHE A 49 -41.14 11.40 -24.57
C PHE A 49 -42.52 11.42 -25.24
N GLN A 50 -43.15 12.59 -25.44
CA GLN A 50 -44.48 12.70 -26.06
C GLN A 50 -44.60 12.00 -27.42
N LYS A 51 -43.58 12.11 -28.30
CA LYS A 51 -43.59 11.43 -29.60
C LYS A 51 -43.67 9.92 -29.42
N LEU A 52 -42.87 9.39 -28.48
CA LEU A 52 -42.83 7.97 -28.18
C LEU A 52 -44.13 7.52 -27.54
N ARG A 53 -44.68 8.26 -26.58
CA ARG A 53 -46.02 7.98 -26.01
C ARG A 53 -47.09 7.86 -27.08
N LYS A 54 -47.17 8.82 -28.02
CA LYS A 54 -48.12 8.77 -29.15
C LYS A 54 -47.95 7.50 -29.99
N GLN A 55 -46.70 7.07 -30.23
CA GLN A 55 -46.43 5.81 -30.93
C GLN A 55 -46.92 4.60 -30.14
N LEU A 56 -46.61 4.51 -28.84
CA LEU A 56 -47.04 3.40 -27.99
C LEU A 56 -48.57 3.33 -27.86
N THR A 57 -49.27 4.47 -27.71
CA THR A 57 -50.73 4.54 -27.72
C THR A 57 -51.32 3.97 -29.01
N LYS A 58 -50.69 4.26 -30.17
CA LYS A 58 -51.14 3.72 -31.46
C LYS A 58 -51.01 2.19 -31.51
N ILE A 59 -49.94 1.63 -30.97
CA ILE A 59 -49.74 0.17 -30.88
C ILE A 59 -50.79 -0.44 -29.94
N HIS A 60 -50.97 0.15 -28.77
CA HIS A 60 -51.85 -0.37 -27.73
C HIS A 60 -53.34 -0.39 -28.13
N ARG A 61 -53.80 0.53 -28.99
CA ARG A 61 -55.15 0.46 -29.61
C ARG A 61 -55.41 -0.81 -30.42
N HIS A 62 -54.37 -1.56 -30.75
CA HIS A 62 -54.44 -2.82 -31.49
C HIS A 62 -53.88 -3.98 -30.66
N ASN A 63 -53.83 -3.86 -29.33
CA ASN A 63 -53.22 -4.83 -28.41
C ASN A 63 -53.85 -6.24 -28.42
N THR A 64 -55.00 -6.42 -29.08
CA THR A 64 -55.67 -7.71 -29.30
C THR A 64 -55.74 -8.13 -30.77
N ASN A 65 -55.26 -7.30 -31.71
CA ASN A 65 -55.32 -7.58 -33.15
C ASN A 65 -53.98 -8.12 -33.65
N GLU A 66 -53.88 -9.45 -33.76
CA GLU A 66 -52.66 -10.17 -34.15
C GLU A 66 -52.10 -9.66 -35.49
N ASP A 67 -52.90 -9.67 -36.57
CA ASP A 67 -52.48 -9.26 -37.92
C ASP A 67 -51.86 -7.85 -37.96
N LYS A 68 -52.46 -6.90 -37.23
CA LYS A 68 -51.95 -5.52 -37.16
C LYS A 68 -50.66 -5.46 -36.36
N LEU A 69 -50.57 -6.18 -35.24
CA LEU A 69 -49.35 -6.22 -34.43
C LEU A 69 -48.19 -6.87 -35.19
N GLU A 70 -48.42 -7.90 -36.00
CA GLU A 70 -47.39 -8.49 -36.87
C GLU A 70 -46.81 -7.47 -37.85
N LYS A 71 -47.68 -6.68 -38.49
CA LYS A 71 -47.24 -5.59 -39.38
C LYS A 71 -46.44 -4.53 -38.62
N LEU A 72 -46.88 -4.16 -37.42
CA LEU A 72 -46.23 -3.14 -36.59
C LEU A 72 -44.90 -3.62 -36.00
N ALA A 73 -44.76 -4.91 -35.70
CA ALA A 73 -43.54 -5.53 -35.18
C ALA A 73 -42.38 -5.53 -36.20
N ASN A 74 -42.65 -5.25 -37.49
CA ASN A 74 -41.61 -5.07 -38.50
C ASN A 74 -40.84 -3.75 -38.38
N LYS A 75 -41.25 -2.84 -37.51
CA LYS A 75 -40.50 -1.61 -37.24
C LYS A 75 -39.28 -1.89 -36.37
N LYS A 76 -38.23 -1.06 -36.53
CA LYS A 76 -36.95 -1.21 -35.83
C LYS A 76 -36.93 -0.60 -34.42
N GLY A 77 -37.83 0.33 -34.12
CA GLY A 77 -37.84 1.11 -32.87
C GLY A 77 -38.53 0.40 -31.70
N LEU A 78 -38.65 1.13 -30.59
CA LEU A 78 -39.35 0.67 -29.38
C LEU A 78 -40.83 0.36 -29.65
N ASP A 79 -41.45 1.01 -30.63
CA ASP A 79 -42.82 0.73 -31.07
C ASP A 79 -42.96 -0.64 -31.75
N GLY A 80 -41.97 -1.04 -32.54
CA GLY A 80 -41.88 -2.39 -33.08
C GLY A 80 -41.61 -3.44 -32.00
N ALA A 81 -40.76 -3.12 -31.03
CA ALA A 81 -40.47 -4.00 -29.90
C ALA A 81 -41.71 -4.26 -29.04
N LEU A 82 -42.49 -3.21 -28.72
CA LEU A 82 -43.77 -3.36 -28.01
C LEU A 82 -44.74 -4.25 -28.80
N ALA A 83 -44.92 -3.99 -30.10
CA ALA A 83 -45.81 -4.80 -30.92
C ALA A 83 -45.40 -6.28 -30.96
N GLY A 84 -44.10 -6.55 -31.09
CA GLY A 84 -43.54 -7.91 -31.03
C GLY A 84 -43.79 -8.60 -29.68
N THR A 85 -43.61 -7.87 -28.58
CA THR A 85 -43.86 -8.38 -27.23
C THR A 85 -45.35 -8.65 -26.98
N LEU A 86 -46.27 -7.80 -27.46
CA LEU A 86 -47.71 -8.04 -27.31
C LEU A 86 -48.21 -9.29 -28.03
N LEU A 87 -47.56 -9.68 -29.14
CA LEU A 87 -47.85 -10.96 -29.81
C LEU A 87 -47.56 -12.17 -28.91
N LEU A 88 -46.61 -12.06 -27.97
CA LEU A 88 -46.32 -13.11 -26.99
C LEU A 88 -47.47 -13.24 -25.97
N ALA A 89 -48.11 -12.12 -25.61
CA ALA A 89 -49.28 -12.14 -24.74
C ALA A 89 -50.50 -12.77 -25.43
N ILE A 90 -50.70 -12.51 -26.73
CA ILE A 90 -51.81 -13.10 -27.51
C ILE A 90 -51.61 -14.60 -27.74
N SER A 91 -50.42 -14.99 -28.19
CA SER A 91 -50.13 -16.39 -28.51
C SER A 91 -49.87 -17.28 -27.29
N GLU A 92 -49.70 -16.67 -26.11
CA GLU A 92 -49.29 -17.30 -24.86
C GLU A 92 -48.07 -18.23 -25.00
N LYS A 93 -47.18 -17.92 -25.95
CA LYS A 93 -46.00 -18.74 -26.30
C LYS A 93 -44.81 -17.87 -26.68
N ALA A 94 -43.61 -18.29 -26.27
CA ALA A 94 -42.34 -17.71 -26.70
C ALA A 94 -41.44 -18.80 -27.33
N PRO A 95 -41.72 -19.22 -28.58
CA PRO A 95 -41.17 -20.46 -29.14
C PRO A 95 -39.64 -20.45 -29.37
N TYR A 96 -39.02 -19.28 -29.53
CA TYR A 96 -37.58 -19.14 -29.74
C TYR A 96 -37.00 -17.98 -28.95
N LEU A 97 -36.06 -18.28 -28.04
CA LEU A 97 -35.27 -17.26 -27.37
C LEU A 97 -33.90 -17.11 -28.04
N ALA A 98 -33.55 -15.86 -28.31
CA ALA A 98 -32.19 -15.45 -28.57
C ALA A 98 -31.52 -15.05 -27.26
N ALA A 99 -30.19 -15.08 -27.22
CA ALA A 99 -29.39 -14.60 -26.10
C ALA A 99 -28.51 -13.43 -26.55
N LEU A 100 -28.31 -12.46 -25.66
CA LEU A 100 -27.34 -11.38 -25.83
C LEU A 100 -26.47 -11.29 -24.57
N THR A 101 -25.15 -11.29 -24.75
CA THR A 101 -24.18 -11.22 -23.66
C THR A 101 -23.95 -9.78 -23.24
N PHE A 102 -24.09 -9.51 -21.94
CA PHE A 102 -23.75 -8.24 -21.29
C PHE A 102 -22.65 -8.46 -20.25
N PRO A 103 -21.95 -7.39 -19.80
CA PRO A 103 -21.02 -7.48 -18.67
C PRO A 103 -21.67 -8.01 -17.38
N THR A 104 -22.99 -7.85 -17.24
CA THR A 104 -23.79 -8.37 -16.12
C THR A 104 -24.25 -9.82 -16.29
N GLY A 105 -24.01 -10.44 -17.45
CA GLY A 105 -24.43 -11.80 -17.80
C GLY A 105 -25.19 -11.89 -19.13
N ASP A 106 -25.50 -13.11 -19.54
CA ASP A 106 -26.34 -13.38 -20.71
C ASP A 106 -27.81 -13.13 -20.38
N ILE A 107 -28.50 -12.37 -21.24
CA ILE A 107 -29.95 -12.20 -21.16
C ILE A 107 -30.64 -12.85 -22.35
N THR A 108 -31.69 -13.60 -22.07
CA THR A 108 -32.52 -14.22 -23.10
C THR A 108 -33.72 -13.33 -23.42
N TYR A 109 -34.13 -13.31 -24.69
CA TYR A 109 -35.28 -12.55 -25.14
C TYR A 109 -35.95 -13.25 -26.32
N ALA A 110 -37.25 -13.07 -26.46
CA ALA A 110 -38.01 -13.58 -27.57
C ALA A 110 -37.75 -12.72 -28.82
N GLN A 111 -37.24 -13.34 -29.88
CA GLN A 111 -37.05 -12.66 -31.16
C GLN A 111 -38.36 -12.66 -31.95
N ARG A 112 -39.25 -11.70 -31.66
CA ARG A 112 -40.51 -11.50 -32.40
C ARG A 112 -40.50 -10.12 -33.09
N GLY A 113 -40.51 -10.12 -34.42
CA GLY A 113 -40.42 -8.91 -35.24
C GLY A 113 -38.99 -8.52 -35.64
N LYS A 114 -38.83 -7.28 -36.14
CA LYS A 114 -37.56 -6.71 -36.67
C LYS A 114 -37.02 -5.56 -35.83
N ALA A 115 -37.53 -5.40 -34.61
CA ALA A 115 -37.02 -4.41 -33.67
C ALA A 115 -35.56 -4.70 -33.30
N ASP A 116 -34.83 -3.64 -32.95
CA ASP A 116 -33.47 -3.78 -32.45
C ASP A 116 -33.43 -4.63 -31.17
N LYS A 117 -32.36 -5.42 -31.02
CA LYS A 117 -32.22 -6.40 -29.93
C LYS A 117 -32.25 -5.74 -28.55
N GLU A 118 -31.58 -4.59 -28.39
CA GLU A 118 -31.60 -3.85 -27.12
C GLU A 118 -33.00 -3.31 -26.79
N LYS A 119 -33.77 -2.92 -27.82
CA LYS A 119 -35.16 -2.47 -27.64
C LYS A 119 -36.09 -3.62 -27.27
N LEU A 120 -35.93 -4.79 -27.89
CA LEU A 120 -36.68 -5.99 -27.52
C LEU A 120 -36.41 -6.37 -26.06
N ILE A 121 -35.14 -6.41 -25.66
CA ILE A 121 -34.73 -6.68 -24.28
C ILE A 121 -35.34 -5.65 -23.31
N ALA A 122 -35.24 -4.36 -23.63
CA ALA A 122 -35.77 -3.30 -22.76
C ALA A 122 -37.28 -3.38 -22.54
N VAL A 123 -38.04 -3.81 -23.55
CA VAL A 123 -39.50 -3.98 -23.45
C VAL A 123 -39.84 -5.28 -22.72
N GLN A 124 -39.17 -6.38 -23.04
CA GLN A 124 -39.49 -7.69 -22.48
C GLN A 124 -39.07 -7.85 -21.02
N HIS A 125 -38.01 -7.15 -20.62
CA HIS A 125 -37.47 -7.09 -19.25
C HIS A 125 -37.67 -5.68 -18.68
N PHE A 126 -38.85 -5.08 -18.88
CA PHE A 126 -39.11 -3.70 -18.46
C PHE A 126 -39.10 -3.51 -16.93
N ASP A 127 -39.28 -4.60 -16.19
CA ASP A 127 -39.21 -4.67 -14.73
C ASP A 127 -37.77 -4.76 -14.21
N ASP A 128 -36.80 -5.11 -15.06
CA ASP A 128 -35.38 -5.02 -14.71
C ASP A 128 -34.89 -3.56 -14.79
N PRO A 129 -34.37 -3.00 -13.68
CA PRO A 129 -33.94 -1.60 -13.63
C PRO A 129 -32.80 -1.25 -14.61
N VAL A 130 -31.95 -2.20 -14.98
CA VAL A 130 -30.83 -1.96 -15.90
C VAL A 130 -31.29 -2.08 -17.35
N PHE A 131 -32.06 -3.12 -17.68
CA PHE A 131 -32.41 -3.39 -19.08
C PHE A 131 -33.42 -2.40 -19.65
N ARG A 132 -34.40 -1.94 -18.87
CA ARG A 132 -35.40 -0.97 -19.35
C ARG A 132 -34.80 0.35 -19.84
N LEU A 133 -33.65 0.76 -19.28
CA LEU A 133 -32.92 1.97 -19.70
C LEU A 133 -32.47 1.92 -21.17
N ARG A 134 -32.16 0.72 -21.70
CA ARG A 134 -31.71 0.55 -23.09
C ARG A 134 -32.77 0.99 -24.11
N GLY A 135 -34.04 0.87 -23.73
CA GLY A 135 -35.19 1.25 -24.55
C GLY A 135 -35.20 2.72 -24.96
N ILE A 136 -34.61 3.59 -24.15
CA ILE A 136 -34.68 5.05 -24.32
C ILE A 136 -33.33 5.73 -24.55
N LYS A 137 -32.23 4.97 -24.62
CA LYS A 137 -30.85 5.48 -24.79
C LYS A 137 -30.72 6.56 -25.86
N ASP A 138 -31.29 6.34 -27.03
CA ASP A 138 -31.20 7.29 -28.16
C ASP A 138 -31.83 8.65 -27.83
N ILE A 139 -32.97 8.66 -27.12
CA ILE A 139 -33.66 9.88 -26.72
C ILE A 139 -32.85 10.60 -25.66
N VAL A 140 -32.41 9.86 -24.64
CA VAL A 140 -31.63 10.41 -23.52
C VAL A 140 -30.35 11.05 -24.01
N PHE A 141 -29.60 10.38 -24.89
CA PHE A 141 -28.33 10.90 -25.42
C PHE A 141 -28.56 12.08 -26.37
N LYS A 142 -29.55 11.98 -27.27
CA LYS A 142 -29.87 13.07 -28.21
C LYS A 142 -30.39 14.33 -27.51
N LYS A 143 -31.09 14.17 -26.39
CA LYS A 143 -31.73 15.27 -25.66
C LYS A 143 -30.96 15.70 -24.41
N LYS A 144 -29.83 15.05 -24.11
CA LYS A 144 -28.98 15.26 -22.93
C LYS A 144 -29.79 15.18 -21.64
N LEU A 145 -30.49 14.06 -21.45
CA LEU A 145 -31.34 13.84 -20.28
C LEU A 145 -30.62 12.99 -19.23
N HIS A 146 -31.13 13.05 -18.00
CA HIS A 146 -30.71 12.23 -16.87
C HIS A 146 -31.88 11.34 -16.47
N VAL A 147 -31.64 10.04 -16.46
CA VAL A 147 -32.66 9.04 -16.11
C VAL A 147 -32.10 8.08 -15.08
N TYR A 148 -32.88 7.80 -14.04
CA TYR A 148 -32.54 6.93 -12.91
C TYR A 148 -33.55 5.80 -12.79
N SER A 149 -33.09 4.63 -12.39
CA SER A 149 -33.86 3.40 -12.48
C SER A 149 -33.52 2.42 -11.36
N TRP A 150 -34.48 2.11 -10.50
CA TRP A 150 -34.37 1.15 -9.40
C TRP A 150 -35.60 0.25 -9.31
N GLU A 151 -35.61 -0.72 -8.40
CA GLU A 151 -36.65 -1.75 -8.27
C GLU A 151 -38.09 -1.17 -8.33
N ASN A 152 -38.33 -0.06 -7.64
CA ASN A 152 -39.67 0.54 -7.51
C ASN A 152 -39.84 1.88 -8.22
N GLY A 153 -38.86 2.36 -9.00
CA GLY A 153 -39.00 3.67 -9.65
C GLY A 153 -38.13 3.86 -10.87
N TYR A 154 -38.66 4.64 -11.82
CA TYR A 154 -38.05 4.89 -13.12
C TYR A 154 -38.31 6.35 -13.51
N VAL A 155 -37.34 7.22 -13.28
CA VAL A 155 -37.54 8.68 -13.27
C VAL A 155 -36.58 9.38 -14.21
N CYS A 156 -37.07 10.32 -15.00
CA CYS A 156 -36.30 11.25 -15.82
C CYS A 156 -36.36 12.65 -15.18
N THR A 157 -35.21 13.23 -14.87
CA THR A 157 -35.11 14.54 -14.20
C THR A 157 -34.85 15.68 -15.17
N GLY A 158 -34.86 15.38 -16.48
CA GLY A 158 -34.60 16.36 -17.52
C GLY A 158 -33.12 16.56 -17.80
N ARG A 159 -32.74 17.79 -18.11
CA ARG A 159 -31.36 18.14 -18.50
C ARG A 159 -30.43 18.38 -17.33
N GLU A 160 -30.97 18.40 -16.12
CA GLU A 160 -30.18 18.59 -14.90
C GLU A 160 -30.24 17.31 -14.07
N ALA A 161 -29.08 16.91 -13.56
CA ALA A 161 -28.95 15.75 -12.71
C ALA A 161 -29.59 16.05 -11.34
N HIS A 162 -30.67 15.34 -11.02
CA HIS A 162 -31.37 15.47 -9.75
C HIS A 162 -31.82 14.09 -9.25
N PRO A 163 -30.87 13.18 -8.93
CA PRO A 163 -31.19 11.82 -8.53
C PRO A 163 -32.20 11.80 -7.37
N PRO A 164 -33.33 11.08 -7.50
CA PRO A 164 -34.31 10.98 -6.42
C PRO A 164 -33.72 10.37 -5.15
N MET A 165 -34.18 10.79 -3.97
CA MET A 165 -33.71 10.23 -2.69
C MET A 165 -33.86 8.71 -2.60
N GLU A 166 -34.98 8.16 -3.08
CA GLU A 166 -35.19 6.71 -3.14
C GLU A 166 -34.15 5.99 -3.99
N PHE A 167 -33.69 6.63 -5.08
CA PHE A 167 -32.63 6.09 -5.92
C PHE A 167 -31.28 6.11 -5.18
N ILE A 168 -30.97 7.19 -4.47
CA ILE A 168 -29.74 7.28 -3.67
C ILE A 168 -29.73 6.21 -2.57
N ASP A 169 -30.85 6.01 -1.87
CA ASP A 169 -30.99 4.97 -0.84
C ASP A 169 -30.89 3.56 -1.42
N PHE A 170 -31.42 3.34 -2.62
CA PHE A 170 -31.23 2.09 -3.35
C PHE A 170 -29.76 1.85 -3.66
N ILE A 171 -29.02 2.86 -4.15
CA ILE A 171 -27.58 2.74 -4.42
C ILE A 171 -26.80 2.47 -3.13
N ARG A 172 -27.12 3.14 -2.01
CA ARG A 172 -26.51 2.89 -0.69
C ARG A 172 -26.59 1.41 -0.29
N LYS A 173 -27.76 0.81 -0.46
CA LYS A 173 -27.98 -0.62 -0.18
C LYS A 173 -27.21 -1.55 -1.14
N LYS A 174 -26.99 -1.15 -2.39
CA LYS A 174 -26.25 -1.96 -3.38
C LYS A 174 -24.73 -1.90 -3.20
N ILE A 175 -24.18 -0.83 -2.65
CA ILE A 175 -22.73 -0.68 -2.39
C ILE A 175 -22.29 -1.53 -1.18
N ASP A 176 -23.20 -1.84 -0.26
CA ASP A 176 -22.96 -2.71 0.90
C ASP A 176 -21.78 -2.26 1.77
N LEU A 177 -21.74 -0.96 2.07
CA LEU A 177 -20.77 -0.33 2.97
C LEU A 177 -21.49 0.44 4.07
N SER A 178 -20.76 0.75 5.14
CA SER A 178 -21.26 1.64 6.19
C SER A 178 -21.63 2.99 5.59
N SER A 179 -22.79 3.53 6.01
CA SER A 179 -23.28 4.80 5.51
C SER A 179 -23.59 5.75 6.65
N THR A 180 -23.09 6.97 6.52
CA THR A 180 -23.53 8.16 7.25
C THR A 180 -24.29 9.06 6.26
N LYS A 181 -24.96 10.10 6.75
CA LYS A 181 -25.97 10.86 5.98
C LYS A 181 -25.53 11.25 4.56
N ASP A 182 -24.27 11.61 4.36
CA ASP A 182 -23.67 12.08 3.10
C ASP A 182 -22.39 11.32 2.67
N VAL A 183 -21.98 10.28 3.42
CA VAL A 183 -20.78 9.49 3.08
C VAL A 183 -21.06 8.00 3.20
N ILE A 184 -20.71 7.26 2.16
CA ILE A 184 -20.70 5.81 2.09
C ILE A 184 -19.24 5.37 2.12
N SER A 185 -18.78 4.76 3.21
CA SER A 185 -17.37 4.38 3.32
C SER A 185 -17.17 3.03 4.00
N CYS A 186 -16.04 2.40 3.66
CA CYS A 186 -15.59 1.24 4.42
C CYS A 186 -15.11 1.68 5.82
N PRO A 187 -15.13 0.79 6.84
CA PRO A 187 -14.73 1.13 8.21
C PRO A 187 -13.31 1.71 8.35
N HIS A 188 -12.43 1.46 7.38
CA HIS A 188 -11.04 1.92 7.37
C HIS A 188 -10.87 3.36 6.85
N VAL A 189 -11.92 3.97 6.29
CA VAL A 189 -11.89 5.36 5.82
C VAL A 189 -12.98 6.14 6.55
N PRO A 190 -12.61 6.88 7.63
CA PRO A 190 -13.54 7.71 8.36
C PRO A 190 -14.22 8.76 7.46
N ALA A 191 -15.47 9.11 7.78
CA ALA A 191 -16.28 9.98 6.94
C ALA A 191 -15.72 11.40 6.83
N ASP A 192 -15.12 11.92 7.90
CA ASP A 192 -14.47 13.23 7.93
C ASP A 192 -13.20 13.28 7.07
N ILE A 193 -12.38 12.22 7.10
CA ILE A 193 -11.21 12.06 6.23
C ILE A 193 -11.62 12.08 4.76
N ALA A 194 -12.64 11.30 4.39
CA ALA A 194 -13.15 11.24 3.01
C ALA A 194 -13.71 12.60 2.53
N LYS A 195 -14.37 13.36 3.41
CA LYS A 195 -14.89 14.70 3.10
C LYS A 195 -13.78 15.71 2.86
N LYS A 196 -12.78 15.74 3.75
CA LYS A 196 -11.68 16.72 3.71
C LYS A 196 -10.59 16.37 2.69
N LYS A 197 -10.70 15.23 2.00
CA LYS A 197 -9.67 14.70 1.09
C LYS A 197 -8.33 14.50 1.82
N GLU A 198 -8.38 14.07 3.08
CA GLU A 198 -7.18 13.82 3.86
C GLU A 198 -6.55 12.48 3.47
N TYR A 199 -5.23 12.41 3.56
CA TYR A 199 -4.45 11.22 3.21
C TYR A 199 -4.30 10.30 4.42
N LEU A 200 -4.39 8.99 4.17
CA LEU A 200 -4.13 7.94 5.17
C LEU A 200 -2.88 7.16 4.78
N SER A 201 -2.33 6.40 5.73
CA SER A 201 -1.26 5.42 5.46
C SER A 201 -1.70 4.35 4.44
N LEU A 202 -3.01 4.10 4.35
CA LEU A 202 -3.63 3.23 3.36
C LEU A 202 -4.16 4.04 2.19
N THR A 203 -3.93 3.54 0.98
CA THR A 203 -4.52 4.14 -0.24
C THR A 203 -6.02 3.89 -0.28
N TYR A 204 -6.79 4.87 -0.72
CA TYR A 204 -8.23 4.71 -0.92
C TYR A 204 -8.75 5.40 -2.18
N LEU A 205 -9.81 4.84 -2.75
CA LEU A 205 -10.59 5.42 -3.83
C LEU A 205 -11.65 6.35 -3.23
N ARG A 206 -11.77 7.56 -3.77
CA ARG A 206 -12.80 8.55 -3.45
C ARG A 206 -13.61 8.84 -4.70
N ILE A 207 -14.93 8.69 -4.62
CA ILE A 207 -15.87 9.05 -5.66
C ILE A 207 -16.84 10.08 -5.07
N GLU A 208 -16.78 11.29 -5.56
CA GLU A 208 -17.74 12.33 -5.23
C GLU A 208 -18.84 12.38 -6.28
N TRP A 209 -20.07 12.11 -5.86
CA TRP A 209 -21.25 12.17 -6.70
C TRP A 209 -22.01 13.47 -6.37
N ALA A 210 -21.66 14.53 -7.09
CA ALA A 210 -22.09 15.90 -6.75
C ALA A 210 -23.62 16.08 -6.76
N PRO A 211 -24.38 15.61 -7.78
CA PRO A 211 -25.84 15.74 -7.78
C PRO A 211 -26.55 15.02 -6.63
N ALA A 212 -25.96 13.94 -6.09
CA ALA A 212 -26.51 13.22 -4.95
C ALA A 212 -25.97 13.69 -3.60
N GLN A 213 -25.09 14.70 -3.60
CA GLN A 213 -24.40 15.20 -2.40
C GLN A 213 -23.82 14.05 -1.55
N THR A 214 -23.24 13.05 -2.23
CA THR A 214 -22.78 11.82 -1.59
C THR A 214 -21.34 11.54 -1.99
N ILE A 215 -20.51 11.20 -1.01
CA ILE A 215 -19.14 10.74 -1.22
C ILE A 215 -19.09 9.23 -0.97
N ILE A 216 -18.44 8.49 -1.84
CA ILE A 216 -18.15 7.06 -1.68
C ILE A 216 -16.64 6.90 -1.49
N ALA A 217 -16.22 6.18 -0.44
CA ALA A 217 -14.81 5.96 -0.14
C ALA A 217 -14.48 4.50 0.19
N VAL A 218 -13.53 3.91 -0.54
CA VAL A 218 -13.17 2.50 -0.42
C VAL A 218 -11.65 2.36 -0.32
N CYS A 219 -11.14 1.79 0.77
CA CYS A 219 -9.70 1.53 0.91
C CYS A 219 -9.24 0.39 0.01
N GLU A 220 -7.94 0.36 -0.29
CA GLU A 220 -7.32 -0.70 -1.11
C GLU A 220 -7.63 -2.11 -0.60
N ASN A 221 -7.65 -2.32 0.72
CA ASN A 221 -7.90 -3.64 1.31
C ASN A 221 -9.35 -4.09 1.12
N CYS A 222 -10.33 -3.19 1.30
CA CYS A 222 -11.73 -3.49 1.02
C CYS A 222 -12.00 -3.61 -0.48
N ALA A 223 -11.24 -2.90 -1.30
CA ALA A 223 -11.36 -2.94 -2.76
C ALA A 223 -11.03 -4.32 -3.36
N LYS A 224 -10.26 -5.16 -2.66
CA LYS A 224 -9.95 -6.53 -3.09
C LYS A 224 -11.20 -7.43 -3.17
N SER A 225 -12.19 -7.15 -2.34
CA SER A 225 -13.45 -7.90 -2.29
C SER A 225 -14.59 -7.21 -3.02
N THR A 226 -14.44 -5.92 -3.38
CA THR A 226 -15.46 -5.20 -4.14
C THR A 226 -15.24 -5.36 -5.63
N LYS A 227 -16.33 -5.25 -6.40
CA LYS A 227 -16.25 -5.08 -7.86
C LYS A 227 -15.90 -3.63 -8.17
N ASN A 228 -16.27 -3.17 -9.35
CA ASN A 228 -16.22 -1.77 -9.68
C ASN A 228 -17.43 -1.03 -9.05
N THR A 229 -17.15 -0.16 -8.07
CA THR A 229 -18.15 0.67 -7.40
C THR A 229 -18.86 1.59 -8.39
N MET A 230 -18.12 2.24 -9.29
CA MET A 230 -18.70 3.16 -10.26
C MET A 230 -19.63 2.46 -11.26
N PHE A 231 -19.33 1.24 -11.69
CA PHE A 231 -20.20 0.41 -12.50
C PHE A 231 -21.46 -0.01 -11.74
N THR A 232 -21.32 -0.29 -10.43
CA THR A 232 -22.44 -0.63 -9.55
C THR A 232 -23.45 0.51 -9.47
N VAL A 233 -22.98 1.76 -9.46
CA VAL A 233 -23.83 2.96 -9.49
C VAL A 233 -24.37 3.23 -10.90
N SER A 234 -23.48 3.32 -11.88
CA SER A 234 -23.81 3.82 -13.22
C SER A 234 -24.74 2.91 -14.03
N LYS A 235 -24.76 1.60 -13.77
CA LYS A 235 -25.66 0.67 -14.50
C LYS A 235 -27.15 0.95 -14.27
N TYR A 236 -27.51 1.68 -13.23
CA TYR A 236 -28.88 2.04 -12.87
C TYR A 236 -29.27 3.47 -13.29
N MET A 237 -28.39 4.16 -14.01
CA MET A 237 -28.65 5.49 -14.55
C MET A 237 -28.29 5.55 -16.03
N LEU A 238 -28.84 6.54 -16.72
CA LEU A 238 -28.57 6.78 -18.12
C LEU A 238 -28.41 8.28 -18.35
N GLN A 239 -27.21 8.65 -18.77
CA GLN A 239 -26.83 10.00 -19.14
C GLN A 239 -25.72 9.97 -20.20
N GLN A 240 -25.44 11.12 -20.81
CA GLN A 240 -24.48 11.21 -21.91
C GLN A 240 -23.03 11.05 -21.44
N ASN A 241 -22.66 11.73 -20.35
CA ASN A 241 -21.31 11.70 -19.80
C ASN A 241 -21.37 11.53 -18.28
N LEU A 242 -20.78 10.45 -17.76
CA LEU A 242 -20.71 10.22 -16.32
C LEU A 242 -19.72 11.17 -15.65
N SER A 243 -18.67 11.61 -16.34
CA SER A 243 -17.64 12.48 -15.76
C SER A 243 -18.14 13.89 -15.40
N ASP A 244 -19.32 14.28 -15.86
CA ASP A 244 -19.92 15.58 -15.52
C ASP A 244 -20.47 15.60 -14.09
N ASP A 245 -20.88 14.44 -13.56
CA ASP A 245 -21.53 14.28 -12.25
C ASP A 245 -20.63 13.69 -11.17
N PHE A 246 -19.53 13.05 -11.59
CA PHE A 246 -18.67 12.25 -10.72
C PHE A 246 -17.22 12.71 -10.78
N ALA A 247 -16.66 13.08 -9.63
CA ALA A 247 -15.22 13.29 -9.46
C ALA A 247 -14.60 12.05 -8.80
N ILE A 248 -13.67 11.41 -9.49
CA ILE A 248 -13.06 10.14 -9.06
C ILE A 248 -11.57 10.37 -8.84
N GLU A 249 -11.12 10.09 -7.61
CA GLU A 249 -9.76 10.36 -7.16
C GLU A 249 -9.22 9.15 -6.41
N VAL A 250 -7.94 8.80 -6.63
CA VAL A 250 -7.23 7.84 -5.79
C VAL A 250 -6.32 8.61 -4.84
N MET A 251 -6.63 8.48 -3.55
CA MET A 251 -5.95 9.15 -2.46
C MET A 251 -4.81 8.25 -1.97
N THR A 252 -3.59 8.61 -2.33
CA THR A 252 -2.36 7.89 -1.93
C THR A 252 -1.48 8.80 -1.10
N ASP A 253 -0.67 8.21 -0.22
CA ASP A 253 0.29 8.99 0.56
C ASP A 253 1.37 9.63 -0.33
N PHE A 254 1.66 9.03 -1.50
CA PHE A 254 2.49 9.62 -2.55
C PHE A 254 1.89 10.92 -3.12
N GLY A 255 0.57 11.07 -3.12
CA GLY A 255 -0.14 12.26 -3.60
C GLY A 255 0.15 13.52 -2.80
N LYS A 256 0.67 13.42 -1.58
CA LYS A 256 1.16 14.56 -0.80
C LYS A 256 2.36 15.27 -1.44
N HIS A 257 3.17 14.52 -2.19
CA HIS A 257 4.47 14.98 -2.69
C HIS A 257 4.60 14.83 -4.21
N SER A 258 3.58 14.33 -4.89
CA SER A 258 3.55 14.24 -6.35
C SER A 258 2.33 14.97 -6.89
N GLY A 259 2.57 16.10 -7.55
CA GLY A 259 1.59 16.76 -8.39
C GLY A 259 1.36 15.95 -9.65
N LEU A 260 0.51 14.91 -9.61
CA LEU A 260 0.06 14.26 -10.83
C LEU A 260 -0.58 15.29 -11.75
N SER A 261 -0.18 15.31 -13.02
CA SER A 261 -0.94 16.05 -14.03
C SER A 261 -2.35 15.47 -14.15
N GLU A 262 -3.33 16.29 -14.56
CA GLU A 262 -4.70 15.82 -14.80
C GLU A 262 -4.77 14.64 -15.78
N LYS A 263 -3.89 14.62 -16.78
CA LYS A 263 -3.78 13.49 -17.70
C LYS A 263 -3.42 12.18 -16.99
N GLN A 264 -2.58 12.27 -15.96
CA GLN A 264 -2.11 11.10 -15.22
C GLN A 264 -3.12 10.60 -14.20
N LYS A 265 -3.78 11.52 -13.48
CA LYS A 265 -4.91 11.15 -12.59
C LYS A 265 -6.03 10.43 -13.36
N ASN A 266 -6.22 10.83 -14.61
CA ASN A 266 -7.21 10.26 -15.50
C ASN A 266 -6.69 9.08 -16.34
N THR A 267 -5.45 8.62 -16.13
CA THR A 267 -4.95 7.39 -16.75
C THR A 267 -5.83 6.24 -16.28
N HIS A 268 -6.32 5.41 -17.20
CA HIS A 268 -7.25 4.31 -16.92
C HIS A 268 -8.63 4.70 -16.40
N LEU A 269 -8.96 6.00 -16.27
CA LEU A 269 -10.29 6.43 -15.79
C LEU A 269 -11.41 5.93 -16.72
N GLN A 270 -11.20 5.95 -18.04
CA GLN A 270 -12.19 5.45 -18.99
C GLN A 270 -12.40 3.93 -18.87
N GLU A 271 -11.33 3.17 -18.62
CA GLU A 271 -11.42 1.72 -18.38
C GLU A 271 -12.16 1.42 -17.07
N TYR A 272 -11.94 2.25 -16.04
CA TYR A 272 -12.69 2.19 -14.79
C TYR A 272 -14.17 2.56 -14.98
N LEU A 273 -14.50 3.65 -15.67
CA LEU A 273 -15.88 4.05 -15.97
C LEU A 273 -16.64 3.02 -16.83
N ALA A 274 -15.93 2.31 -17.72
CA ALA A 274 -16.50 1.25 -18.54
C ALA A 274 -16.78 -0.05 -17.75
N GLY A 275 -16.34 -0.14 -16.49
CA GLY A 275 -16.50 -1.35 -15.67
C GLY A 275 -15.47 -2.44 -15.97
N THR A 276 -14.43 -2.14 -16.76
CA THR A 276 -13.36 -3.08 -17.14
C THR A 276 -12.36 -3.32 -16.02
N LEU A 277 -12.09 -2.30 -15.20
CA LEU A 277 -11.23 -2.40 -14.02
C LEU A 277 -12.08 -2.51 -12.76
N THR A 278 -11.65 -3.31 -11.80
CA THR A 278 -12.15 -3.29 -10.41
C THR A 278 -11.63 -2.05 -9.67
N ASP A 279 -12.23 -1.75 -8.51
CA ASP A 279 -11.73 -0.69 -7.63
C ASP A 279 -10.27 -0.92 -7.24
N TYR A 280 -9.91 -2.16 -6.94
CA TYR A 280 -8.54 -2.54 -6.55
C TYR A 280 -7.53 -2.34 -7.69
N GLU A 281 -7.86 -2.79 -8.90
CA GLU A 281 -6.99 -2.63 -10.06
C GLU A 281 -6.78 -1.15 -10.38
N PHE A 282 -7.85 -0.35 -10.36
CA PHE A 282 -7.75 1.09 -10.61
C PHE A 282 -6.87 1.78 -9.56
N ILE A 283 -7.07 1.48 -8.27
CA ILE A 283 -6.21 1.95 -7.18
C ILE A 283 -4.73 1.60 -7.44
N LYS A 284 -4.44 0.34 -7.79
CA LYS A 284 -3.07 -0.12 -8.02
C LYS A 284 -2.40 0.52 -9.22
N HIS A 285 -3.13 0.73 -10.32
CA HIS A 285 -2.60 1.39 -11.50
C HIS A 285 -2.20 2.85 -11.19
N ILE A 286 -3.07 3.60 -10.51
CA ILE A 286 -2.76 4.98 -10.13
C ILE A 286 -1.62 5.06 -9.12
N ALA A 287 -1.66 4.24 -8.06
CA ALA A 287 -0.61 4.21 -7.03
C ALA A 287 0.77 3.88 -7.62
N LYS A 288 0.85 2.90 -8.53
CA LYS A 288 2.10 2.56 -9.23
C LYS A 288 2.60 3.70 -10.12
N SER A 289 1.70 4.41 -10.79
CA SER A 289 2.07 5.58 -11.60
C SER A 289 2.63 6.71 -10.74
N GLN A 290 2.06 6.93 -9.56
CA GLN A 290 2.55 7.93 -8.60
C GLN A 290 3.90 7.54 -8.03
N GLU A 291 4.05 6.29 -7.58
CA GLU A 291 5.33 5.78 -7.05
C GLU A 291 6.46 5.92 -8.09
N ALA A 292 6.20 5.58 -9.35
CA ALA A 292 7.17 5.72 -10.42
C ALA A 292 7.60 7.17 -10.66
N GLN A 293 6.68 8.14 -10.51
CA GLN A 293 7.02 9.56 -10.61
C GLN A 293 7.82 10.05 -9.42
N VAL A 294 7.45 9.67 -8.19
CA VAL A 294 8.23 10.05 -7.00
C VAL A 294 9.66 9.52 -7.11
N LYS A 295 9.88 8.33 -7.69
CA LYS A 295 11.24 7.81 -7.97
C LYS A 295 12.03 8.62 -9.00
N GLN A 296 11.35 9.34 -9.88
CA GLN A 296 11.98 10.19 -10.90
C GLN A 296 12.05 11.66 -10.47
N ALA A 297 11.40 12.04 -9.37
CA ALA A 297 11.45 13.38 -8.85
C ALA A 297 12.85 13.65 -8.29
N GLU A 298 13.38 14.85 -8.55
CA GLU A 298 14.60 15.35 -7.91
C GLU A 298 14.37 15.77 -6.45
N GLU A 299 13.14 15.60 -5.94
CA GLU A 299 12.78 15.95 -4.58
C GLU A 299 13.15 14.82 -3.60
N LYS A 300 13.84 15.21 -2.52
CA LYS A 300 14.23 14.34 -1.42
C LYS A 300 13.00 13.91 -0.62
N ILE A 301 12.48 12.73 -0.91
CA ILE A 301 11.30 12.16 -0.25
C ILE A 301 11.61 10.77 0.31
N PHE A 302 11.19 10.51 1.55
CA PHE A 302 11.35 9.24 2.25
C PHE A 302 10.01 8.51 2.38
N VAL A 303 9.99 7.24 1.96
CA VAL A 303 8.80 6.37 2.09
C VAL A 303 9.22 4.99 2.60
N LEU A 304 8.60 4.55 3.68
CA LEU A 304 8.79 3.22 4.26
C LEU A 304 7.44 2.49 4.36
N ASP A 305 7.34 1.31 3.74
CA ASP A 305 6.16 0.45 3.80
C ASP A 305 4.84 1.14 3.40
N GLY A 306 4.94 2.06 2.44
CA GLY A 306 3.81 2.83 1.92
C GLY A 306 3.44 4.08 2.73
N VAL A 307 4.15 4.34 3.83
CA VAL A 307 4.01 5.56 4.65
C VAL A 307 5.05 6.59 4.20
N SER A 308 4.60 7.79 3.86
CA SER A 308 5.44 8.92 3.50
C SER A 308 5.87 9.72 4.74
N TYR A 309 7.17 9.95 4.84
CA TYR A 309 7.80 10.83 5.83
C TYR A 309 8.20 12.18 5.20
N GLY A 310 7.92 12.38 3.90
CA GLY A 310 8.33 13.59 3.19
C GLY A 310 9.85 13.79 3.30
N THR A 311 10.28 14.97 3.76
CA THR A 311 11.70 15.30 3.99
C THR A 311 12.17 14.99 5.41
N ASP A 312 11.33 14.42 6.28
CA ASP A 312 11.67 14.13 7.68
C ASP A 312 12.58 12.91 7.80
N VAL A 313 13.89 13.18 7.85
CA VAL A 313 14.94 12.17 8.04
C VAL A 313 14.80 11.48 9.40
N THR A 314 14.51 12.24 10.46
CA THR A 314 14.46 11.69 11.83
C THR A 314 13.31 10.72 11.99
N GLY A 315 12.10 11.10 11.58
CA GLY A 315 10.92 10.23 11.64
C GLY A 315 11.09 8.96 10.80
N PHE A 316 11.71 9.07 9.63
CA PHE A 316 12.02 7.91 8.78
C PHE A 316 13.01 6.95 9.45
N ILE A 317 14.09 7.48 10.06
CA ILE A 317 15.10 6.66 10.74
C ILE A 317 14.51 5.97 11.97
N GLU A 318 13.69 6.66 12.77
CA GLU A 318 13.04 6.06 13.94
C GLU A 318 12.11 4.90 13.55
N ALA A 319 11.41 5.02 12.42
CA ALA A 319 10.54 3.97 11.91
C ALA A 319 11.30 2.69 11.49
N LEU A 320 12.57 2.82 11.07
CA LEU A 320 13.44 1.69 10.73
C LEU A 320 13.96 0.93 11.97
N LYS A 321 13.90 1.55 13.16
CA LYS A 321 14.40 1.00 14.43
C LYS A 321 15.87 0.52 14.38
N PRO A 322 16.82 1.40 14.00
CA PRO A 322 18.25 1.07 13.98
C PRO A 322 18.85 0.95 15.39
N ASP A 323 20.03 0.33 15.49
CA ASP A 323 20.87 0.49 16.67
C ASP A 323 21.53 1.89 16.72
N ALA A 324 22.24 2.20 17.82
CA ALA A 324 22.84 3.52 18.04
C ALA A 324 23.91 3.90 16.99
N HIS A 325 24.67 2.92 16.51
CA HIS A 325 25.73 3.14 15.52
C HIS A 325 25.13 3.30 14.12
N GLU A 326 24.17 2.44 13.77
CA GLU A 326 23.42 2.52 12.52
C GLU A 326 22.64 3.83 12.41
N LYS A 327 22.02 4.31 13.51
CA LYS A 327 21.30 5.58 13.55
C LYS A 327 22.19 6.74 13.10
N THR A 328 23.40 6.82 13.67
CA THR A 328 24.35 7.91 13.36
C THR A 328 24.81 7.87 11.91
N ALA A 329 25.06 6.67 11.37
CA ALA A 329 25.45 6.51 9.97
C ALA A 329 24.30 6.81 9.00
N LEU A 330 23.08 6.37 9.30
CA LEU A 330 21.89 6.69 8.51
C LEU A 330 21.61 8.19 8.49
N GLU A 331 21.73 8.88 9.62
CA GLU A 331 21.60 10.33 9.68
C GLU A 331 22.61 11.01 8.76
N PHE A 332 23.87 10.55 8.74
CA PHE A 332 24.90 11.08 7.86
C PHE A 332 24.59 10.85 6.37
N PHE A 333 24.27 9.61 5.98
CA PHE A 333 24.00 9.25 4.57
C PHE A 333 22.74 9.92 4.04
N LEU A 334 21.65 9.86 4.80
CA LEU A 334 20.37 10.40 4.36
C LEU A 334 20.38 11.93 4.33
N ASN A 335 21.16 12.61 5.17
CA ASN A 335 21.31 14.06 5.09
C ASN A 335 22.09 14.51 3.83
N LYS A 336 23.10 13.75 3.41
CA LYS A 336 23.85 14.04 2.18
C LYS A 336 23.11 13.69 0.89
N SER A 337 22.33 12.61 0.91
CA SER A 337 21.54 12.22 -0.26
C SER A 337 20.45 13.25 -0.57
N GLN A 338 20.34 13.60 -1.86
CA GLN A 338 19.23 14.38 -2.42
C GLN A 338 18.21 13.47 -3.13
N GLN A 339 18.48 12.16 -3.20
CA GLN A 339 17.63 11.23 -3.92
C GLN A 339 16.44 10.76 -3.08
N PRO A 340 15.28 10.51 -3.70
CA PRO A 340 14.16 9.89 -3.02
C PRO A 340 14.51 8.44 -2.62
N LEU A 341 14.08 8.05 -1.42
CA LEU A 341 14.27 6.71 -0.88
C LEU A 341 12.90 6.09 -0.58
N ILE A 342 12.44 5.24 -1.50
CA ILE A 342 11.18 4.49 -1.38
C ILE A 342 11.53 3.01 -1.17
N VAL A 343 11.18 2.48 -0.02
CA VAL A 343 11.55 1.12 0.40
C VAL A 343 10.39 0.44 1.14
N SER A 344 10.36 -0.89 1.10
CA SER A 344 9.41 -1.70 1.86
C SER A 344 10.11 -2.93 2.43
N LYS A 345 9.78 -3.28 3.68
CA LYS A 345 10.31 -4.43 4.42
C LYS A 345 11.84 -4.51 4.38
N ILE A 346 12.50 -3.38 4.58
CA ILE A 346 13.96 -3.25 4.53
C ILE A 346 14.54 -3.05 5.93
N THR A 347 15.79 -3.50 6.14
CA THR A 347 16.52 -3.27 7.39
C THR A 347 17.42 -2.02 7.31
N PRO A 348 17.77 -1.40 8.46
CA PRO A 348 18.77 -0.34 8.53
C PRO A 348 20.07 -0.67 7.78
N SER A 349 20.64 -1.84 8.05
CA SER A 349 21.86 -2.35 7.40
C SER A 349 21.78 -2.36 5.87
N LYS A 350 20.63 -2.76 5.31
CA LYS A 350 20.41 -2.77 3.85
C LYS A 350 20.33 -1.37 3.25
N ILE A 351 19.89 -0.39 4.01
CA ILE A 351 19.93 1.01 3.58
C ILE A 351 21.37 1.53 3.60
N LEU A 352 22.14 1.19 4.64
CA LEU A 352 23.56 1.54 4.71
C LEU A 352 24.35 0.95 3.53
N GLU A 353 24.12 -0.31 3.17
CA GLU A 353 24.74 -0.95 1.99
C GLU A 353 24.52 -0.16 0.70
N ARG A 354 23.33 0.42 0.51
CA ARG A 354 22.99 1.19 -0.70
C ARG A 354 23.84 2.45 -0.86
N TYR A 355 24.23 3.07 0.26
CA TYR A 355 24.97 4.33 0.28
C TYR A 355 26.45 4.15 0.63
N TRP A 356 26.86 2.92 0.95
CA TRP A 356 28.20 2.63 1.49
C TRP A 356 29.31 3.07 0.52
N ASN A 357 29.16 2.77 -0.76
CA ASN A 357 30.16 3.12 -1.76
C ASN A 357 30.30 4.64 -1.96
N ASP A 358 29.23 5.40 -1.76
CA ASP A 358 29.20 6.84 -2.00
C ASP A 358 29.69 7.63 -0.77
N TYR A 359 29.33 7.19 0.43
CA TYR A 359 29.51 7.98 1.67
C TYR A 359 30.23 7.23 2.80
N GLY A 360 30.47 5.92 2.66
CA GLY A 360 31.00 5.08 3.73
C GLY A 360 32.38 5.49 4.21
N ASN A 361 33.33 5.71 3.30
CA ASN A 361 34.68 6.14 3.68
C ASN A 361 34.67 7.54 4.33
N GLU A 362 33.88 8.46 3.78
CA GLU A 362 33.75 9.80 4.36
C GLU A 362 33.17 9.75 5.78
N PHE A 363 32.16 8.91 6.02
CA PHE A 363 31.62 8.69 7.35
C PHE A 363 32.67 8.12 8.31
N LEU A 364 33.41 7.08 7.90
CA LEU A 364 34.49 6.49 8.71
C LEU A 364 35.58 7.52 9.05
N ALA A 365 35.97 8.35 8.08
CA ALA A 365 36.92 9.43 8.31
C ALA A 365 36.39 10.45 9.33
N SER A 366 35.09 10.77 9.29
CA SER A 366 34.46 11.72 10.21
C SER A 366 34.41 11.22 11.67
N ILE A 367 34.47 9.91 11.89
CA ILE A 367 34.43 9.33 13.24
C ILE A 367 35.81 8.98 13.80
N LEU A 368 36.79 8.61 12.97
CA LEU A 368 38.05 8.01 13.44
C LEU A 368 39.22 8.98 13.66
N ASP A 369 39.18 10.19 13.10
CA ASP A 369 40.32 11.13 13.06
C ASP A 369 41.64 10.44 12.60
N ASP A 370 41.52 9.38 11.79
CA ASP A 370 42.60 8.54 11.27
C ASP A 370 42.25 8.08 9.86
N PRO A 371 42.71 8.84 8.84
CA PRO A 371 42.40 8.53 7.45
C PRO A 371 42.88 7.14 7.02
N THR A 372 44.04 6.71 7.52
CA THR A 372 44.62 5.41 7.14
C THR A 372 43.81 4.23 7.68
N MET A 373 43.31 4.35 8.91
CA MET A 373 42.43 3.35 9.50
C MET A 373 41.04 3.36 8.85
N ALA A 374 40.52 4.54 8.50
CA ALA A 374 39.25 4.67 7.79
C ALA A 374 39.28 3.93 6.44
N ASP A 375 40.32 4.13 5.63
CA ASP A 375 40.51 3.43 4.36
C ASP A 375 40.62 1.90 4.55
N SER A 376 41.37 1.47 5.57
CA SER A 376 41.53 0.05 5.90
C SER A 376 40.21 -0.61 6.30
N LEU A 377 39.41 0.05 7.15
CA LEU A 377 38.08 -0.46 7.54
C LEU A 377 37.09 -0.43 6.38
N PHE A 378 37.14 0.59 5.54
CA PHE A 378 36.27 0.70 4.37
C PHE A 378 36.48 -0.45 3.38
N GLY A 379 37.72 -0.93 3.24
CA GLY A 379 38.08 -2.04 2.36
C GLY A 379 37.78 -3.45 2.91
N LEU A 380 37.19 -3.58 4.10
CA LEU A 380 36.82 -4.87 4.66
C LEU A 380 35.64 -5.50 3.90
N ASP A 381 35.73 -6.81 3.66
CA ASP A 381 34.62 -7.61 3.14
C ASP A 381 33.66 -8.00 4.28
N ASP A 382 32.90 -7.03 4.78
CA ASP A 382 31.88 -7.20 5.80
C ASP A 382 30.72 -6.22 5.58
N THR A 383 29.61 -6.40 6.30
CA THR A 383 28.46 -5.49 6.22
C THR A 383 28.82 -4.11 6.79
N PRO A 384 28.27 -3.02 6.21
CA PRO A 384 28.47 -1.67 6.72
C PRO A 384 28.19 -1.54 8.22
N SER A 385 27.12 -2.15 8.73
CA SER A 385 26.78 -2.12 10.16
C SER A 385 27.91 -2.69 11.03
N ASN A 386 28.53 -3.80 10.61
CA ASN A 386 29.66 -4.39 11.33
C ASN A 386 30.91 -3.51 11.24
N ILE A 387 31.22 -2.98 10.06
CA ILE A 387 32.38 -2.09 9.88
C ILE A 387 32.26 -0.84 10.74
N ILE A 388 31.08 -0.21 10.74
CA ILE A 388 30.79 0.97 11.58
C ILE A 388 30.97 0.63 13.06
N LYS A 389 30.47 -0.52 13.51
CA LYS A 389 30.66 -0.98 14.89
C LYS A 389 32.14 -1.16 15.23
N LEU A 390 32.93 -1.79 14.35
CA LEU A 390 34.38 -1.94 14.52
C LEU A 390 35.08 -0.58 14.59
N ALA A 391 34.64 0.41 13.81
CA ALA A 391 35.17 1.77 13.85
C ALA A 391 34.90 2.46 15.20
N TYR A 392 33.67 2.37 15.73
CA TYR A 392 33.37 2.87 17.07
C TYR A 392 34.17 2.17 18.16
N GLU A 393 34.32 0.85 18.08
CA GLU A 393 35.17 0.10 19.01
C GLU A 393 36.64 0.56 18.94
N TYR A 394 37.16 0.80 17.74
CA TYR A 394 38.51 1.32 17.54
C TYR A 394 38.67 2.72 18.13
N LYS A 395 37.73 3.63 17.88
CA LYS A 395 37.72 4.99 18.46
C LYS A 395 37.74 4.95 19.99
N GLN A 396 36.88 4.13 20.59
CA GLN A 396 36.82 3.97 22.04
C GLN A 396 38.15 3.45 22.61
N ARG A 397 38.76 2.46 21.97
CA ARG A 397 40.07 1.93 22.37
C ARG A 397 41.15 3.02 22.32
N ARG A 398 41.20 3.82 21.26
CA ARG A 398 42.16 4.94 21.15
C ARG A 398 41.92 5.99 22.21
N MET A 399 40.67 6.32 22.52
CA MET A 399 40.33 7.27 23.56
C MET A 399 40.83 6.79 24.93
N ILE A 400 40.57 5.54 25.30
CA ILE A 400 41.08 4.94 26.55
C ILE A 400 42.60 5.00 26.60
N LEU A 401 43.29 4.56 25.54
CA LEU A 401 44.76 4.53 25.49
C LEU A 401 45.38 5.93 25.53
N SER A 402 44.75 6.92 24.90
CA SER A 402 45.23 8.31 24.87
C SER A 402 45.21 9.01 26.23
N GLN A 403 44.36 8.54 27.14
CA GLN A 403 44.29 9.06 28.50
C GLN A 403 45.37 8.46 29.40
N LEU A 404 45.82 7.23 29.10
CA LEU A 404 46.83 6.53 29.90
C LEU A 404 48.25 7.08 29.62
N PRO A 405 49.16 7.05 30.61
CA PRO A 405 50.55 7.47 30.41
C PRO A 405 51.24 6.67 29.30
N VAL A 406 52.20 7.30 28.60
CA VAL A 406 53.06 6.62 27.62
C VAL A 406 54.45 6.50 28.21
N TYR A 407 54.99 5.28 28.24
CA TYR A 407 56.31 4.99 28.80
C TYR A 407 57.30 4.73 27.67
N GLY A 408 58.52 5.28 27.78
CA GLY A 408 59.58 5.07 26.78
C GLY A 408 60.16 3.66 26.83
N SER A 409 60.36 3.12 28.05
CA SER A 409 60.81 1.75 28.28
C SER A 409 60.36 1.31 29.66
N LEU A 410 59.61 0.20 29.73
CA LEU A 410 59.22 -0.40 31.00
C LEU A 410 60.11 -1.60 31.32
N PRO A 411 60.58 -1.73 32.57
CA PRO A 411 61.20 -2.97 33.06
C PRO A 411 60.25 -4.19 32.92
N PRO A 412 60.78 -5.43 32.89
CA PRO A 412 59.99 -6.60 32.51
C PRO A 412 58.71 -6.86 33.33
N LEU A 413 58.74 -6.67 34.66
CA LEU A 413 57.54 -6.87 35.48
C LEU A 413 56.54 -5.72 35.31
N ALA A 414 57.04 -4.49 35.21
CA ALA A 414 56.23 -3.31 34.90
C ALA A 414 55.53 -3.44 33.55
N ALA A 415 56.26 -3.87 32.51
CA ALA A 415 55.75 -4.09 31.17
C ALA A 415 54.66 -5.17 31.13
N PHE A 416 54.86 -6.27 31.87
CA PHE A 416 53.85 -7.32 31.98
C PHE A 416 52.56 -6.81 32.65
N ALA A 417 52.67 -6.15 33.81
CA ALA A 417 51.51 -5.65 34.54
C ALA A 417 50.75 -4.54 33.77
N ASP A 418 51.48 -3.60 33.16
CA ASP A 418 50.93 -2.55 32.29
C ASP A 418 50.17 -3.16 31.10
N ASN A 419 50.78 -4.12 30.41
CA ASN A 419 50.18 -4.74 29.23
C ASN A 419 48.90 -5.53 29.57
N VAL A 420 48.87 -6.28 30.68
CA VAL A 420 47.66 -6.95 31.16
C VAL A 420 46.56 -5.93 31.48
N ALA A 421 46.90 -4.87 32.22
CA ALA A 421 45.95 -3.83 32.61
C ALA A 421 45.38 -3.06 31.41
N ARG A 422 46.24 -2.63 30.47
CA ARG A 422 45.81 -1.98 29.23
C ARG A 422 44.95 -2.89 28.37
N THR A 423 45.33 -4.16 28.26
CA THR A 423 44.55 -5.16 27.51
C THR A 423 43.16 -5.34 28.12
N TYR A 424 43.07 -5.37 29.45
CA TYR A 424 41.79 -5.42 30.15
C TYR A 424 40.94 -4.17 29.88
N MET A 425 41.51 -2.98 30.03
CA MET A 425 40.80 -1.71 29.81
C MET A 425 40.31 -1.54 28.36
N THR A 426 41.03 -2.08 27.38
CA THR A 426 40.72 -1.90 25.95
C THR A 426 39.91 -3.03 25.32
N PHE A 427 40.10 -4.27 25.77
CA PHE A 427 39.51 -5.46 25.16
C PHE A 427 38.73 -6.36 26.13
N GLY A 428 38.69 -5.99 27.41
CA GLY A 428 37.97 -6.72 28.45
C GLY A 428 38.66 -8.00 28.90
N GLU A 429 37.97 -8.70 29.82
CA GLU A 429 38.47 -9.87 30.54
C GLU A 429 39.05 -10.96 29.62
N LYS A 430 38.34 -11.32 28.55
CA LYS A 430 38.72 -12.47 27.70
C LYS A 430 40.12 -12.31 27.08
N LYS A 431 40.46 -11.11 26.60
CA LYS A 431 41.80 -10.87 26.03
C LYS A 431 42.85 -10.69 27.13
N ALA A 432 42.50 -10.06 28.24
CA ALA A 432 43.41 -9.93 29.39
C ALA A 432 43.86 -11.31 29.91
N LEU A 433 42.95 -12.29 29.98
CA LEU A 433 43.28 -13.67 30.35
C LEU A 433 44.27 -14.35 29.40
N ALA A 434 44.25 -14.01 28.11
CA ALA A 434 45.24 -14.51 27.16
C ALA A 434 46.61 -13.86 27.38
N GLU A 435 46.63 -12.58 27.76
CA GLU A 435 47.86 -11.85 28.05
C GLU A 435 48.51 -12.28 29.36
N ILE A 436 47.71 -12.57 30.39
CA ILE A 436 48.19 -13.09 31.68
C ILE A 436 48.98 -14.39 31.50
N LYS A 437 48.60 -15.24 30.54
CA LYS A 437 49.29 -16.51 30.26
C LYS A 437 50.70 -16.33 29.69
N LYS A 438 51.05 -15.13 29.23
CA LYS A 438 52.36 -14.79 28.66
C LYS A 438 53.31 -14.20 29.70
N HIS A 439 53.05 -14.39 30.99
CA HIS A 439 53.89 -13.87 32.06
C HIS A 439 55.34 -14.36 31.93
N PRO A 440 56.34 -13.54 32.31
CA PRO A 440 57.72 -14.00 32.44
C PRO A 440 57.83 -15.21 33.38
N ASP A 441 58.77 -16.11 33.11
CA ASP A 441 59.02 -17.28 33.98
C ASP A 441 59.87 -16.90 35.21
N THR A 442 59.31 -16.03 36.06
CA THR A 442 59.92 -15.65 37.34
C THR A 442 58.88 -15.75 38.46
N PRO A 443 59.28 -16.06 39.71
CA PRO A 443 58.33 -16.17 40.82
C PRO A 443 57.48 -14.91 41.03
N LYS A 444 58.09 -13.72 40.91
CA LYS A 444 57.37 -12.43 41.04
C LYS A 444 56.33 -12.24 39.93
N ALA A 445 56.68 -12.54 38.68
CA ALA A 445 55.76 -12.47 37.55
C ALA A 445 54.59 -13.45 37.70
N LYS A 446 54.87 -14.68 38.18
CA LYS A 446 53.85 -15.70 38.46
C LYS A 446 52.88 -15.25 39.56
N SER A 447 53.39 -14.65 40.64
CA SER A 447 52.54 -14.06 41.69
C SER A 447 51.66 -12.91 41.18
N ILE A 448 52.20 -12.01 40.36
CA ILE A 448 51.42 -10.93 39.72
C ILE A 448 50.36 -11.53 38.78
N ALA A 449 50.72 -12.52 37.97
CA ALA A 449 49.79 -13.21 37.08
C ALA A 449 48.64 -13.87 37.86
N TYR A 450 48.96 -14.56 38.96
CA TYR A 450 47.97 -15.17 39.84
C TYR A 450 47.07 -14.12 40.53
N ALA A 451 47.63 -12.97 40.94
CA ALA A 451 46.87 -11.84 41.48
C ALA A 451 45.84 -11.28 40.48
N PHE A 452 46.22 -11.10 39.22
CA PHE A 452 45.26 -10.73 38.17
C PHE A 452 44.18 -11.80 37.97
N LEU A 453 44.52 -13.08 38.00
CA LEU A 453 43.54 -14.17 37.91
C LEU A 453 42.58 -14.19 39.11
N LEU A 454 43.04 -13.84 40.31
CA LEU A 454 42.19 -13.68 41.49
C LEU A 454 41.23 -12.51 41.33
N THR A 455 41.72 -11.38 40.80
CA THR A 455 40.91 -10.18 40.54
C THR A 455 39.83 -10.45 39.48
N LEU A 456 40.14 -11.24 38.46
CA LEU A 456 39.20 -11.64 37.41
C LEU A 456 38.34 -12.88 37.77
N GLY A 457 38.49 -13.44 38.97
CA GLY A 457 37.72 -14.60 39.42
C GLY A 457 38.03 -15.92 38.69
N LYS A 458 39.23 -16.05 38.10
CA LYS A 458 39.69 -17.23 37.34
C LYS A 458 40.82 -18.03 38.01
N ALA A 459 41.25 -17.64 39.20
CA ALA A 459 42.38 -18.27 39.89
C ALA A 459 42.15 -19.73 40.30
N THR A 460 40.92 -20.11 40.66
CA THR A 460 40.59 -21.46 41.15
C THR A 460 40.88 -22.56 40.13
N GLU A 461 40.70 -22.27 38.84
CA GLU A 461 40.88 -23.23 37.73
C GLU A 461 42.37 -23.54 37.44
N VAL A 462 43.28 -22.66 37.87
CA VAL A 462 44.70 -22.74 37.53
C VAL A 462 45.62 -22.77 38.75
N LYS A 463 45.07 -22.77 39.97
CA LYS A 463 45.83 -22.74 41.23
C LYS A 463 46.93 -23.82 41.29
N TRP A 464 46.68 -24.99 40.71
CA TRP A 464 47.63 -26.11 40.64
C TRP A 464 48.91 -25.81 39.84
N LYS A 465 48.92 -24.76 39.02
CA LYS A 465 50.09 -24.36 38.20
C LYS A 465 51.08 -23.47 38.95
N TYR A 466 50.75 -23.06 40.17
CA TYR A 466 51.52 -22.11 40.97
C TYR A 466 52.03 -22.77 42.25
N SER A 467 53.20 -22.34 42.73
CA SER A 467 53.71 -22.78 44.03
C SER A 467 52.88 -22.18 45.18
N LYS A 468 53.02 -22.73 46.40
CA LYS A 468 52.32 -22.20 47.57
C LYS A 468 52.72 -20.76 47.85
N GLU A 469 54.01 -20.46 47.74
CA GLU A 469 54.56 -19.11 47.92
C GLU A 469 54.02 -18.16 46.85
N GLU A 470 53.93 -18.61 45.59
CA GLU A 470 53.40 -17.80 44.49
C GLU A 470 51.91 -17.45 44.70
N VAL A 471 51.13 -18.42 45.18
CA VAL A 471 49.72 -18.26 45.54
C VAL A 471 49.55 -17.28 46.69
N ASP A 472 50.26 -17.48 47.80
CA ASP A 472 50.15 -16.64 49.00
C ASP A 472 50.51 -15.18 48.68
N TYR A 473 51.57 -14.97 47.88
CA TYR A 473 51.95 -13.63 47.43
C TYR A 473 50.95 -13.04 46.43
N GLY A 474 50.39 -13.84 45.53
CA GLY A 474 49.36 -13.38 44.60
C GLY A 474 48.05 -13.00 45.31
N GLU A 475 47.68 -13.69 46.39
CA GLU A 475 46.55 -13.33 47.26
C GLU A 475 46.78 -11.96 47.93
N PHE A 476 47.99 -11.69 48.41
CA PHE A 476 48.38 -10.37 48.91
C PHE A 476 48.32 -9.28 47.83
N LEU A 477 48.79 -9.58 46.62
CA LEU A 477 48.83 -8.63 45.50
C LEU A 477 47.47 -8.36 44.84
N LYS A 478 46.44 -9.15 45.17
CA LYS A 478 45.10 -9.05 44.57
C LYS A 478 44.54 -7.63 44.61
N GLU A 479 44.55 -6.97 45.77
CA GLU A 479 43.98 -5.63 45.90
C GLU A 479 44.76 -4.58 45.09
N TYR A 480 46.07 -4.76 44.89
CA TYR A 480 46.88 -3.87 44.03
C TYR A 480 46.55 -4.05 42.55
N THR A 481 46.41 -5.30 42.08
CA THR A 481 45.98 -5.54 40.70
C THR A 481 44.56 -5.04 40.45
N LYS A 482 43.66 -5.19 41.43
CA LYS A 482 42.29 -4.65 41.38
C LYS A 482 42.29 -3.12 41.28
N LYS A 483 43.10 -2.44 42.10
CA LYS A 483 43.31 -0.99 41.98
C LYS A 483 43.80 -0.62 40.58
N LEU A 484 44.81 -1.31 40.06
CA LEU A 484 45.39 -1.03 38.74
C LEU A 484 44.38 -1.18 37.59
N LEU A 485 43.46 -2.16 37.66
CA LEU A 485 42.43 -2.34 36.63
C LEU A 485 41.32 -1.28 36.67
N ALA A 486 41.14 -0.59 37.79
CA ALA A 486 40.07 0.39 38.01
C ALA A 486 40.57 1.84 38.20
N VAL A 487 41.89 2.05 38.09
CA VAL A 487 42.53 3.34 38.38
C VAL A 487 42.18 4.41 37.34
N THR A 488 42.15 5.66 37.79
CA THR A 488 42.05 6.82 36.88
C THR A 488 43.37 7.02 36.10
N PRO A 489 43.33 7.60 34.89
CA PRO A 489 44.53 7.74 34.08
C PRO A 489 45.65 8.58 34.74
N GLN A 490 45.30 9.57 35.57
CA GLN A 490 46.24 10.42 36.29
C GLN A 490 47.03 9.67 37.36
N GLU A 491 46.40 8.69 38.02
CA GLU A 491 46.99 7.91 39.11
C GLU A 491 47.64 6.61 38.61
N TYR A 492 47.48 6.29 37.32
CA TYR A 492 47.90 5.01 36.74
C TYR A 492 49.37 4.67 37.00
N SER A 493 50.30 5.62 36.75
CA SER A 493 51.74 5.40 37.00
C SER A 493 52.05 5.14 38.47
N ALA A 494 51.37 5.85 39.38
CA ALA A 494 51.58 5.69 40.81
C ALA A 494 51.09 4.31 41.29
N VAL A 495 49.92 3.88 40.83
CA VAL A 495 49.35 2.57 41.18
C VAL A 495 50.16 1.43 40.56
N LEU A 496 50.67 1.60 39.34
CA LEU A 496 51.57 0.63 38.73
C LEU A 496 52.89 0.51 39.54
N GLN A 497 53.46 1.62 40.00
CA GLN A 497 54.65 1.62 40.87
C GLN A 497 54.36 1.00 42.25
N GLU A 498 53.17 1.25 42.81
CA GLU A 498 52.71 0.67 44.08
C GLU A 498 52.65 -0.86 43.98
N LEU A 499 52.08 -1.41 42.88
CA LEU A 499 52.04 -2.85 42.62
C LEU A 499 53.46 -3.46 42.53
N LEU A 500 54.38 -2.81 41.81
CA LEU A 500 55.77 -3.29 41.68
C LEU A 500 56.50 -3.29 43.02
N THR A 501 56.32 -2.24 43.80
CA THR A 501 56.92 -2.12 45.14
C THR A 501 56.36 -3.19 46.08
N ALA A 502 55.04 -3.41 46.05
CA ALA A 502 54.37 -4.45 46.83
C ALA A 502 54.80 -5.87 46.43
N CYS A 503 55.16 -6.10 45.16
CA CYS A 503 55.70 -7.39 44.71
C CYS A 503 57.19 -7.59 45.08
N GLY A 504 57.79 -6.64 45.82
CA GLY A 504 59.20 -6.65 46.17
C GLY A 504 60.13 -6.39 44.99
N SER A 505 59.64 -5.77 43.90
CA SER A 505 60.48 -5.33 42.79
C SER A 505 61.16 -4.00 43.12
N SER A 506 62.43 -3.86 42.74
CA SER A 506 63.16 -2.58 42.78
C SER A 506 63.08 -1.84 41.45
N GLU A 507 62.25 -2.30 40.50
CA GLU A 507 62.02 -1.65 39.22
C GLU A 507 61.28 -0.32 39.42
N THR A 508 61.80 0.74 38.83
CA THR A 508 61.16 2.06 38.78
C THR A 508 60.66 2.35 37.38
N ILE A 509 59.42 2.83 37.31
CA ILE A 509 58.79 3.28 36.07
C ILE A 509 59.32 4.67 35.74
N SER A 510 59.80 4.86 34.51
CA SER A 510 60.32 6.12 33.98
C SER A 510 59.61 6.54 32.70
#